data_AF-A0A380H2K0-F1
#
_entry.id   AF-A0A380H2K0-F1
#
_cell.length_a   1.000
_cell.length_b   1.000
_cell.length_c   1.000
_cell.angle_alpha   90.00
_cell.angle_beta   90.00
_cell.angle_gamma   90.00
#
_symmetry.space_group_name_H-M   'P 1'
#
loop_
_entity.id
_entity.type
_entity.pdbx_description
1 polymer ?
#
loop_
_entity_poly.entity_id
_entity_poly.type
_entity_poly.pdbx_seq_one_letter_code
_entity_poly.pdbx_strand_id
1 'polypeptide(L)'
;MFYQIEQLQNEQDWVFVGRNGFVISPDLDTWTYLGETLVSIPFEPDDPILDSCGDCTICVDRCPTGALVGNGQLNSQKCISFLTQTKGYLQDEYRYKIGNCLYGCDTCQQVCPKNKGIDTQHDDIVLEPEILKPRLVPLLQMTNKEFKKIYGHLAGAWRGKKRIQRNAIIALAHFKEESAIPELKEVALNDPRPMIRGTAYWAIGQILGEGAQSFIDKNYEKERSTSRNDKRLGDEERIKMTNHIVLFQPEIPANTGNIARTCAGTLTHLHLIKPLGFSTEDKMLKRAGLDYWEHVNITYHESIEEFFESTEGKYYLLTKFGQQIYSDFDFSNTKEDYYFIFGKETTGLPDWVKEIYADTALRIPMSDKIRSLNLSNTAALLIYEALKQQGFPNLF
;
A
#
# COMPACT_ATOMS: atom_id res chain seq x y z
N MET A 1 -5.71 -22.07 7.26
CA MET A 1 -6.98 -22.80 7.42
C MET A 1 -8.00 -22.00 6.63
N PHE A 2 -8.52 -22.56 5.54
CA PHE A 2 -9.50 -21.88 4.69
C PHE A 2 -10.83 -21.83 5.47
N TYR A 3 -11.33 -20.64 5.77
CA TYR A 3 -12.65 -20.50 6.40
C TYR A 3 -13.71 -20.43 5.30
N GLN A 4 -14.59 -21.41 5.33
CA GLN A 4 -15.83 -21.50 4.57
C GLN A 4 -16.81 -20.50 5.20
N ILE A 5 -17.53 -19.75 4.36
CA ILE A 5 -18.57 -18.81 4.80
C ILE A 5 -19.71 -19.65 5.37
N GLU A 6 -19.93 -19.60 6.69
CA GLU A 6 -21.09 -20.21 7.36
C GLU A 6 -22.02 -19.09 7.85
N GLN A 7 -23.18 -18.89 7.21
CA GLN A 7 -24.38 -18.17 7.70
C GLN A 7 -25.61 -18.66 6.88
N LEU A 8 -26.83 -18.86 7.39
CA LEU A 8 -27.67 -18.18 8.39
C LEU A 8 -28.67 -19.17 9.04
N GLN A 9 -28.92 -19.06 10.35
CA GLN A 9 -30.03 -19.76 11.03
C GLN A 9 -31.37 -19.06 10.79
N ASN A 10 -32.03 -19.43 9.69
CA ASN A 10 -33.49 -19.44 9.54
C ASN A 10 -33.81 -20.47 8.46
N GLU A 11 -34.83 -21.30 8.68
CA GLU A 11 -35.17 -22.50 7.90
C GLU A 11 -35.50 -22.26 6.39
N GLN A 12 -35.23 -21.06 5.85
CA GLN A 12 -35.49 -20.67 4.45
C GLN A 12 -34.50 -19.66 3.82
N ASP A 13 -33.30 -19.41 4.38
CA ASP A 13 -32.37 -18.38 3.85
C ASP A 13 -31.14 -18.94 3.09
N TRP A 14 -31.25 -19.00 1.76
CA TRP A 14 -30.40 -19.78 0.85
C TRP A 14 -29.38 -18.89 0.11
N VAL A 15 -28.12 -18.79 0.56
CA VAL A 15 -27.12 -17.88 -0.07
C VAL A 15 -26.10 -18.58 -0.99
N PHE A 16 -25.68 -17.92 -2.08
CA PHE A 16 -24.58 -18.38 -2.95
C PHE A 16 -23.66 -17.22 -3.39
N VAL A 17 -22.43 -17.51 -3.84
CA VAL A 17 -21.48 -16.48 -4.33
C VAL A 17 -21.62 -16.29 -5.83
N GLY A 18 -21.95 -15.07 -6.26
CA GLY A 18 -22.06 -14.72 -7.67
C GLY A 18 -20.71 -14.54 -8.36
N ARG A 19 -20.70 -14.52 -9.71
CA ARG A 19 -19.48 -14.26 -10.49
C ARG A 19 -18.85 -12.88 -10.25
N ASN A 20 -19.62 -11.93 -9.69
CA ASN A 20 -19.14 -10.63 -9.25
C ASN A 20 -18.45 -10.66 -7.86
N GLY A 21 -18.41 -11.82 -7.20
CA GLY A 21 -17.79 -12.03 -5.89
C GLY A 21 -18.67 -11.66 -4.69
N PHE A 22 -19.92 -11.22 -4.91
CA PHE A 22 -20.87 -10.94 -3.82
C PHE A 22 -21.62 -12.19 -3.39
N VAL A 23 -21.98 -12.26 -2.12
CA VAL A 23 -22.99 -13.20 -1.61
C VAL A 23 -24.37 -12.71 -2.07
N ILE A 24 -25.19 -13.63 -2.54
CA ILE A 24 -26.53 -13.38 -3.08
C ILE A 24 -27.52 -14.16 -2.24
N SER A 25 -28.42 -13.45 -1.56
CA SER A 25 -29.57 -14.01 -0.84
C SER A 25 -30.84 -13.95 -1.70
N PRO A 26 -31.82 -14.87 -1.58
CA PRO A 26 -33.03 -14.85 -2.40
C PRO A 26 -33.88 -13.59 -2.17
N ASP A 27 -33.87 -13.06 -0.95
CA ASP A 27 -34.77 -11.97 -0.53
C ASP A 27 -34.08 -10.59 -0.53
N LEU A 28 -32.77 -10.55 -0.35
CA LEU A 28 -31.97 -9.31 -0.24
C LEU A 28 -30.88 -9.17 -1.31
N ASP A 29 -30.66 -10.22 -2.11
CA ASP A 29 -29.61 -10.37 -3.11
C ASP A 29 -28.25 -9.84 -2.62
N THR A 30 -27.58 -8.97 -3.40
CA THR A 30 -26.22 -8.50 -3.09
C THR A 30 -26.20 -7.26 -2.20
N TRP A 31 -27.35 -6.62 -1.94
CA TRP A 31 -27.44 -5.36 -1.19
C TRP A 31 -27.51 -5.60 0.32
N THR A 32 -26.65 -6.50 0.81
CA THR A 32 -26.67 -7.00 2.19
C THR A 32 -25.31 -6.77 2.84
N TYR A 33 -25.31 -6.26 4.07
CA TYR A 33 -24.13 -6.27 4.92
C TYR A 33 -23.98 -7.64 5.60
N LEU A 34 -22.77 -8.20 5.56
CA LEU A 34 -22.45 -9.47 6.21
C LEU A 34 -21.78 -9.20 7.56
N GLY A 35 -22.05 -10.05 8.55
CA GLY A 35 -21.40 -9.97 9.85
C GLY A 35 -21.46 -11.29 10.58
N GLU A 36 -20.32 -11.79 11.06
CA GLU A 36 -20.18 -13.09 11.72
C GLU A 36 -20.05 -12.97 13.24
N THR A 37 -20.47 -14.01 13.97
CA THR A 37 -20.26 -14.11 15.43
C THR A 37 -19.70 -15.48 15.75
N LEU A 38 -18.51 -15.51 16.35
CA LEU A 38 -17.90 -16.75 16.80
C LEU A 38 -18.56 -17.22 18.10
N VAL A 39 -19.06 -18.45 18.08
CA VAL A 39 -19.71 -19.10 19.22
C VAL A 39 -18.99 -20.39 19.59
N SER A 40 -19.02 -20.76 20.86
CA SER A 40 -18.49 -22.04 21.34
C SER A 40 -19.48 -23.19 21.24
N ILE A 41 -20.71 -22.91 20.82
CA ILE A 41 -21.77 -23.90 20.64
C ILE A 41 -21.53 -24.60 19.30
N PRO A 42 -21.43 -25.95 19.28
CA PRO A 42 -21.24 -26.70 18.05
C PRO A 42 -22.59 -26.87 17.33
N PHE A 43 -23.03 -25.83 16.62
CA PHE A 43 -24.18 -25.94 15.72
C PHE A 43 -23.86 -26.90 14.57
N GLU A 44 -24.88 -27.62 14.08
CA GLU A 44 -24.74 -28.35 12.82
C GLU A 44 -24.62 -27.34 11.68
N PRO A 45 -23.64 -27.50 10.77
CA PRO A 45 -23.47 -26.58 9.64
C PRO A 45 -24.60 -26.77 8.63
N ASP A 46 -25.02 -25.66 8.02
CA ASP A 46 -26.02 -25.68 6.95
C ASP A 46 -25.45 -26.24 5.64
N ASP A 47 -26.33 -26.75 4.77
CA ASP A 47 -25.94 -27.27 3.46
C ASP A 47 -25.53 -26.14 2.49
N PRO A 48 -24.37 -26.25 1.80
CA PRO A 48 -23.96 -25.26 0.81
C PRO A 48 -24.80 -25.36 -0.46
N ILE A 49 -25.14 -24.22 -1.05
CA ILE A 49 -25.91 -24.16 -2.30
C ILE A 49 -25.01 -24.01 -3.53
N LEU A 50 -25.44 -24.65 -4.61
CA LEU A 50 -24.79 -24.60 -5.93
C LEU A 50 -25.04 -23.26 -6.64
N ASP A 51 -24.01 -22.79 -7.36
CA ASP A 51 -24.03 -21.56 -8.17
C ASP A 51 -25.30 -21.42 -9.04
N SER A 52 -26.02 -20.31 -8.89
CA SER A 52 -27.22 -19.99 -9.68
C SER A 52 -27.02 -18.91 -10.76
N CYS A 53 -25.77 -18.47 -11.00
CA CYS A 53 -25.46 -17.55 -12.10
C CYS A 53 -25.63 -18.21 -13.49
N GLY A 54 -25.57 -19.53 -13.58
CA GLY A 54 -25.65 -20.24 -14.86
C GLY A 54 -24.57 -19.76 -15.84
N ASP A 55 -24.99 -19.41 -17.06
CA ASP A 55 -24.14 -18.88 -18.14
C ASP A 55 -24.03 -17.34 -18.14
N CYS A 56 -24.63 -16.64 -17.17
CA CYS A 56 -24.60 -15.18 -17.11
C CYS A 56 -23.19 -14.63 -16.84
N THR A 57 -22.73 -13.68 -17.67
CA THR A 57 -21.42 -13.01 -17.53
C THR A 57 -21.52 -11.49 -17.42
N ILE A 58 -22.72 -10.92 -17.31
CA ILE A 58 -22.98 -9.48 -17.45
C ILE A 58 -22.10 -8.63 -16.53
N CYS A 59 -21.93 -9.02 -15.27
CA CYS A 59 -21.08 -8.29 -14.32
C CYS A 59 -19.60 -8.27 -14.73
N VAL A 60 -19.10 -9.38 -15.29
CA VAL A 60 -17.74 -9.53 -15.80
C VAL A 60 -17.54 -8.62 -17.00
N ASP A 61 -18.48 -8.68 -17.95
CA ASP A 61 -18.44 -7.93 -19.20
C ASP A 61 -18.58 -6.42 -18.99
N ARG A 62 -19.30 -6.01 -17.94
CA ARG A 62 -19.56 -4.59 -17.62
C ARG A 62 -18.58 -4.00 -16.61
N CYS A 63 -17.66 -4.78 -16.06
CA CYS A 63 -16.63 -4.25 -15.17
C CYS A 63 -15.72 -3.26 -15.92
N PRO A 64 -15.71 -1.95 -15.58
CA PRO A 64 -15.03 -0.94 -16.42
C PRO A 64 -13.52 -1.18 -16.56
N THR A 65 -12.93 -1.82 -15.56
CA THR A 65 -11.49 -2.11 -15.48
C THR A 65 -11.15 -3.57 -15.81
N GLY A 66 -12.14 -4.43 -16.05
CA GLY A 66 -11.92 -5.87 -16.21
C GLY A 66 -11.31 -6.50 -14.94
N ALA A 67 -11.71 -6.02 -13.76
CA ALA A 67 -11.23 -6.54 -12.48
C ALA A 67 -11.82 -7.92 -12.14
N LEU A 68 -13.01 -8.24 -12.65
CA LEU A 68 -13.67 -9.54 -12.44
C LEU A 68 -13.11 -10.58 -13.43
N VAL A 69 -12.69 -11.73 -12.91
CA VAL A 69 -12.14 -12.84 -13.71
C VAL A 69 -13.24 -13.82 -14.16
N GLY A 70 -14.43 -13.72 -13.56
CA GLY A 70 -15.64 -14.42 -14.00
C GLY A 70 -15.91 -15.79 -13.38
N ASN A 71 -15.07 -16.22 -12.44
CA ASN A 71 -15.24 -17.42 -11.60
C ASN A 71 -15.40 -17.04 -10.11
N GLY A 72 -15.98 -15.88 -9.82
CA GLY A 72 -16.05 -15.32 -8.47
C GLY A 72 -14.73 -14.70 -7.99
N GLN A 73 -13.65 -14.73 -8.79
CA GLN A 73 -12.39 -14.08 -8.45
C GLN A 73 -12.33 -12.63 -8.91
N LEU A 74 -11.68 -11.81 -8.08
CA LEU A 74 -11.48 -10.37 -8.29
C LEU A 74 -9.98 -10.05 -8.25
N ASN A 75 -9.49 -9.36 -9.27
CA ASN A 75 -8.22 -8.65 -9.19
C ASN A 75 -8.45 -7.29 -8.51
N SER A 76 -8.24 -7.24 -7.20
CA SER A 76 -8.49 -6.05 -6.38
C SER A 76 -7.70 -4.83 -6.83
N GLN A 77 -6.47 -5.00 -7.33
CA GLN A 77 -5.63 -3.90 -7.82
C GLN A 77 -6.22 -3.17 -9.03
N LYS A 78 -7.17 -3.80 -9.73
CA LYS A 78 -7.92 -3.18 -10.84
C LYS A 78 -9.32 -2.70 -10.43
N CYS A 79 -9.82 -3.10 -9.25
CA CYS A 79 -11.19 -2.82 -8.85
C CYS A 79 -11.37 -1.32 -8.52
N ILE A 80 -12.35 -0.64 -9.12
CA ILE A 80 -12.62 0.79 -8.85
C ILE A 80 -12.91 1.02 -7.35
N SER A 81 -13.62 0.09 -6.70
CA SER A 81 -13.88 0.17 -5.26
C SER A 81 -12.59 0.22 -4.44
N PHE A 82 -11.56 -0.56 -4.83
CA PHE A 82 -10.24 -0.50 -4.20
C PHE A 82 -9.46 0.76 -4.61
N LEU A 83 -9.43 1.08 -5.92
CA LEU A 83 -8.70 2.21 -6.50
C LEU A 83 -9.13 3.56 -5.93
N THR A 84 -10.43 3.74 -5.64
CA THR A 84 -10.94 4.96 -5.00
C THR A 84 -10.40 5.16 -3.58
N GLN A 85 -9.87 4.11 -2.94
CA GLN A 85 -9.36 4.11 -1.55
C GLN A 85 -7.83 4.11 -1.45
N THR A 86 -7.11 3.95 -2.57
CA THR A 86 -5.64 3.89 -2.58
C THR A 86 -4.98 5.18 -2.11
N LYS A 87 -3.76 5.05 -1.57
CA LYS A 87 -2.89 6.19 -1.29
C LYS A 87 -2.14 6.58 -2.57
N GLY A 88 -1.78 7.85 -2.70
CA GLY A 88 -0.96 8.33 -3.82
C GLY A 88 -1.77 8.61 -5.09
N TYR A 89 -1.04 8.72 -6.19
CA TYR A 89 -1.59 9.01 -7.51
C TYR A 89 -2.38 7.81 -8.02
N LEU A 90 -3.54 8.08 -8.62
CA LEU A 90 -4.22 7.06 -9.41
C LEU A 90 -3.50 6.92 -10.75
N GLN A 91 -3.23 5.69 -11.18
CA GLN A 91 -2.59 5.43 -12.48
C GLN A 91 -3.49 5.97 -13.61
N ASP A 92 -2.85 6.52 -14.64
CA ASP A 92 -3.54 7.24 -15.72
C ASP A 92 -4.60 6.38 -16.41
N GLU A 93 -4.35 5.09 -16.61
CA GLU A 93 -5.31 4.15 -17.21
C GLU A 93 -6.64 4.05 -16.44
N TYR A 94 -6.61 4.26 -15.11
CA TYR A 94 -7.80 4.18 -14.27
C TYR A 94 -8.49 5.53 -14.07
N ARG A 95 -7.79 6.66 -14.26
CA ARG A 95 -8.40 8.00 -14.15
C ARG A 95 -9.59 8.17 -15.10
N TYR A 96 -9.50 7.57 -16.29
CA TYR A 96 -10.58 7.60 -17.28
C TYR A 96 -11.71 6.59 -17.02
N LYS A 97 -11.54 5.69 -16.04
CA LYS A 97 -12.47 4.58 -15.77
C LYS A 97 -13.28 4.76 -14.49
N ILE A 98 -12.81 5.55 -13.52
CA ILE A 98 -13.54 5.75 -12.26
C ILE A 98 -14.77 6.67 -12.38
N GLY A 99 -14.92 7.40 -13.49
CA GLY A 99 -16.05 8.30 -13.72
C GLY A 99 -16.21 9.33 -12.59
N ASN A 100 -17.39 9.34 -11.97
CA ASN A 100 -17.72 10.19 -10.82
C ASN A 100 -17.70 9.43 -9.47
N CYS A 101 -17.16 8.21 -9.42
CA CYS A 101 -17.08 7.43 -8.19
C CYS A 101 -16.05 8.07 -7.22
N LEU A 102 -16.56 8.71 -6.16
CA LEU A 102 -15.71 9.27 -5.10
C LEU A 102 -15.23 8.21 -4.11
N TYR A 103 -16.05 7.17 -3.88
CA TYR A 103 -15.78 6.05 -2.99
C TYR A 103 -16.60 4.84 -3.46
N GLY A 104 -15.99 3.65 -3.45
CA GLY A 104 -16.69 2.42 -3.85
C GLY A 104 -16.95 2.32 -5.36
N CYS A 105 -17.62 1.25 -5.77
CA CYS A 105 -18.09 1.04 -7.13
C CYS A 105 -19.16 -0.06 -7.13
N ASP A 106 -20.37 0.30 -7.57
CA ASP A 106 -21.50 -0.62 -7.52
C ASP A 106 -21.86 -1.18 -8.90
N THR A 107 -21.08 -0.88 -9.95
CA THR A 107 -21.41 -1.24 -11.34
C THR A 107 -21.71 -2.72 -11.51
N CYS A 108 -20.93 -3.61 -10.89
CA CYS A 108 -21.12 -5.06 -11.01
C CYS A 108 -22.34 -5.61 -10.25
N GLN A 109 -22.86 -4.86 -9.28
CA GLN A 109 -24.14 -5.14 -8.60
C GLN A 109 -25.30 -4.53 -9.39
N GLN A 110 -25.20 -3.27 -9.81
CA GLN A 110 -26.24 -2.56 -10.57
C GLN A 110 -26.64 -3.26 -11.87
N VAL A 111 -25.70 -3.93 -12.53
CA VAL A 111 -25.97 -4.68 -13.77
C VAL A 111 -26.39 -6.14 -13.52
N CYS A 112 -26.34 -6.62 -12.27
CA CYS A 112 -26.69 -7.99 -11.94
C CYS A 112 -28.21 -8.20 -12.12
N PRO A 113 -28.65 -9.19 -12.92
CA PRO A 113 -30.08 -9.45 -13.12
C PRO A 113 -30.84 -9.83 -11.85
N LYS A 114 -30.14 -10.37 -10.85
CA LYS A 114 -30.74 -10.77 -9.57
C LYS A 114 -31.27 -9.54 -8.83
N ASN A 115 -30.44 -8.50 -8.69
CA ASN A 115 -30.81 -7.23 -8.05
C ASN A 115 -31.94 -6.42 -8.73
N LYS A 116 -32.57 -6.94 -9.80
CA LYS A 116 -33.58 -6.21 -10.55
C LYS A 116 -34.88 -6.12 -9.75
N GLY A 117 -35.31 -4.89 -9.45
CA GLY A 117 -36.57 -4.62 -8.75
C GLY A 117 -36.46 -4.71 -7.23
N ILE A 118 -35.24 -4.81 -6.70
CA ILE A 118 -34.98 -4.79 -5.26
C ILE A 118 -34.70 -3.36 -4.80
N ASP A 119 -35.46 -2.93 -3.81
CA ASP A 119 -35.32 -1.65 -3.11
C ASP A 119 -35.59 -1.92 -1.62
N THR A 120 -34.53 -2.16 -0.85
CA THR A 120 -34.61 -2.50 0.57
C THR A 120 -34.62 -1.23 1.41
N GLN A 121 -35.49 -1.19 2.42
CA GLN A 121 -35.55 -0.11 3.39
C GLN A 121 -35.25 -0.63 4.78
N HIS A 122 -34.43 0.12 5.51
CA HIS A 122 -34.02 -0.19 6.88
C HIS A 122 -34.20 1.06 7.74
N ASP A 123 -34.88 0.93 8.88
CA ASP A 123 -35.23 2.05 9.76
C ASP A 123 -33.99 2.75 10.35
N ASP A 124 -32.86 2.04 10.44
CA ASP A 124 -31.58 2.53 10.96
C ASP A 124 -30.67 3.15 9.88
N ILE A 125 -31.04 3.04 8.60
CA ILE A 125 -30.29 3.61 7.48
C ILE A 125 -31.02 4.85 6.94
N VAL A 126 -30.58 6.02 7.38
CA VAL A 126 -31.07 7.30 6.86
C VAL A 126 -30.27 7.70 5.61
N LEU A 127 -30.95 7.75 4.46
CA LEU A 127 -30.34 8.24 3.22
C LEU A 127 -30.31 9.77 3.23
N GLU A 128 -29.12 10.35 3.14
CA GLU A 128 -28.88 11.80 3.09
C GLU A 128 -28.34 12.19 1.70
N PRO A 129 -29.19 12.50 0.70
CA PRO A 129 -28.77 12.65 -0.70
C PRO A 129 -27.67 13.69 -0.91
N GLU A 130 -27.71 14.80 -0.17
CA GLU A 130 -26.71 15.88 -0.25
C GLU A 130 -25.32 15.43 0.24
N ILE A 131 -25.27 14.44 1.13
CA ILE A 131 -24.02 13.86 1.65
C ILE A 131 -23.57 12.69 0.77
N LEU A 132 -24.50 11.86 0.30
CA LEU A 132 -24.22 10.69 -0.55
C LEU A 132 -23.87 11.06 -2.00
N LYS A 133 -24.34 12.21 -2.49
CA LYS A 133 -24.01 12.79 -3.80
C LYS A 133 -23.55 14.25 -3.64
N PRO A 134 -22.37 14.47 -3.03
CA PRO A 134 -21.92 15.80 -2.69
C PRO A 134 -21.51 16.60 -3.92
N ARG A 135 -21.62 17.92 -3.83
CA ARG A 135 -21.04 18.83 -4.83
C ARG A 135 -19.51 18.71 -4.83
N LEU A 136 -18.91 18.58 -6.01
CA LEU A 136 -17.48 18.30 -6.16
C LEU A 136 -16.58 19.46 -5.75
N VAL A 137 -16.89 20.69 -6.20
CA VAL A 137 -16.05 21.88 -5.94
C VAL A 137 -15.90 22.19 -4.44
N PRO A 138 -16.97 22.18 -3.62
CA PRO A 138 -16.84 22.37 -2.17
C PRO A 138 -15.93 21.35 -1.47
N LEU A 139 -15.83 20.12 -1.98
CA LEU A 139 -14.95 19.10 -1.39
C LEU A 139 -13.47 19.51 -1.49
N LEU A 140 -13.07 20.25 -2.52
CA LEU A 140 -11.67 20.58 -2.77
C LEU A 140 -11.04 21.41 -1.65
N GLN A 141 -11.81 22.35 -1.10
CA GLN A 141 -11.36 23.30 -0.07
C GLN A 141 -11.72 22.87 1.36
N MET A 142 -12.45 21.76 1.52
CA MET A 142 -12.94 21.30 2.81
C MET A 142 -11.82 20.99 3.79
N THR A 143 -11.91 21.47 5.03
CA THR A 143 -10.96 21.17 6.11
C THR A 143 -11.16 19.75 6.68
N ASN A 144 -10.17 19.23 7.42
CA ASN A 144 -10.33 17.95 8.13
C ASN A 144 -11.46 17.98 9.16
N LYS A 145 -11.65 19.13 9.83
CA LYS A 145 -12.70 19.32 10.84
C LYS A 145 -14.10 19.28 10.21
N GLU A 146 -14.29 20.00 9.10
CA GLU A 146 -15.56 20.00 8.36
C GLU A 146 -15.86 18.61 7.78
N PHE A 147 -14.85 17.97 7.17
CA PHE A 147 -15.04 16.63 6.61
C PHE A 147 -15.46 15.62 7.69
N LYS A 148 -14.79 15.62 8.86
CA LYS A 148 -15.16 14.74 9.97
C LYS A 148 -16.56 15.05 10.51
N LYS A 149 -16.95 16.33 10.54
CA LYS A 149 -18.28 16.74 10.99
C LYS A 149 -19.40 16.27 10.05
N ILE A 150 -19.18 16.35 8.73
CA ILE A 150 -20.21 16.09 7.72
C ILE A 150 -20.25 14.62 7.30
N TYR A 151 -19.09 13.99 7.09
CA TYR A 151 -19.00 12.64 6.52
C TYR A 151 -18.53 11.59 7.54
N GLY A 152 -18.14 11.99 8.75
CA GLY A 152 -17.44 11.11 9.69
C GLY A 152 -18.22 9.89 10.16
N HIS A 153 -19.55 9.89 10.04
CA HIS A 153 -20.41 8.74 10.34
C HIS A 153 -20.51 7.73 9.19
N LEU A 154 -20.11 8.10 7.97
CA LEU A 154 -20.15 7.20 6.81
C LEU A 154 -18.96 6.25 6.82
N ALA A 155 -19.19 5.00 6.41
CA ALA A 155 -18.13 4.00 6.23
C ALA A 155 -17.01 4.50 5.30
N GLY A 156 -17.35 5.25 4.25
CA GLY A 156 -16.38 5.81 3.30
C GLY A 156 -15.42 6.85 3.87
N ALA A 157 -15.68 7.39 5.06
CA ALA A 157 -14.83 8.40 5.70
C ALA A 157 -13.63 7.84 6.47
N TRP A 158 -13.53 6.51 6.64
CA TRP A 158 -12.50 5.86 7.47
C TRP A 158 -11.05 6.20 7.09
N ARG A 159 -10.80 6.52 5.81
CA ARG A 159 -9.47 6.94 5.28
C ARG A 159 -9.32 8.45 5.16
N GLY A 160 -10.28 9.23 5.66
CA GLY A 160 -10.28 10.69 5.62
C GLY A 160 -10.39 11.30 4.21
N LYS A 161 -10.41 12.64 4.16
CA LYS A 161 -10.77 13.41 2.96
C LYS A 161 -9.84 13.28 1.75
N LYS A 162 -8.56 12.93 1.95
CA LYS A 162 -7.52 13.03 0.90
C LYS A 162 -7.87 12.25 -0.37
N ARG A 163 -8.42 11.04 -0.23
CA ARG A 163 -8.74 10.17 -1.37
C ARG A 163 -10.00 10.65 -2.10
N ILE A 164 -11.01 11.05 -1.33
CA ILE A 164 -12.25 11.63 -1.85
C ILE A 164 -11.96 12.93 -2.61
N GLN A 165 -11.09 13.81 -2.09
CA GLN A 165 -10.68 15.03 -2.78
C GLN A 165 -9.95 14.74 -4.10
N ARG A 166 -9.01 13.79 -4.12
CA ARG A 166 -8.36 13.33 -5.36
C ARG A 166 -9.41 12.84 -6.38
N ASN A 167 -10.34 12.00 -5.94
CA ASN A 167 -11.37 11.44 -6.82
C ASN A 167 -12.35 12.52 -7.30
N ALA A 168 -12.64 13.55 -6.49
CA ALA A 168 -13.45 14.69 -6.89
C ALA A 168 -12.79 15.52 -7.99
N ILE A 169 -11.46 15.73 -7.92
CA ILE A 169 -10.69 16.38 -8.99
C ILE A 169 -10.77 15.56 -10.29
N ILE A 170 -10.65 14.23 -10.20
CA ILE A 170 -10.76 13.35 -11.36
C ILE A 170 -12.18 13.37 -11.94
N ALA A 171 -13.22 13.40 -11.08
CA ALA A 171 -14.60 13.51 -11.51
C ALA A 171 -14.89 14.84 -12.22
N LEU A 172 -14.33 15.96 -11.75
CA LEU A 172 -14.43 17.25 -12.44
C LEU A 172 -13.81 17.21 -13.84
N ALA A 173 -12.66 16.55 -13.98
CA ALA A 173 -12.03 16.32 -15.29
C ALA A 173 -12.88 15.43 -16.20
N HIS A 174 -13.48 14.36 -15.64
CA HIS A 174 -14.39 13.46 -16.36
C HIS A 174 -15.59 14.21 -16.96
N PHE A 175 -16.18 15.14 -16.21
CA PHE A 175 -17.28 15.98 -16.68
C PHE A 175 -16.85 17.15 -17.58
N LYS A 176 -15.54 17.40 -17.73
CA LYS A 176 -15.00 18.59 -18.40
C LYS A 176 -15.55 19.89 -17.80
N GLU A 177 -15.64 19.97 -16.49
CA GLU A 177 -16.29 21.07 -15.77
C GLU A 177 -15.45 22.35 -15.80
N GLU A 178 -15.67 23.21 -16.80
CA GLU A 178 -14.94 24.47 -16.98
C GLU A 178 -15.14 25.44 -15.81
N SER A 179 -16.32 25.42 -15.16
CA SER A 179 -16.61 26.32 -14.03
C SER A 179 -15.72 26.06 -12.81
N ALA A 180 -15.14 24.86 -12.70
CA ALA A 180 -14.25 24.48 -11.59
C ALA A 180 -12.78 24.87 -11.81
N ILE A 181 -12.43 25.46 -12.97
CA ILE A 181 -11.05 25.84 -13.29
C ILE A 181 -10.43 26.82 -12.28
N PRO A 182 -11.13 27.86 -11.79
CA PRO A 182 -10.57 28.75 -10.78
C PRO A 182 -10.14 27.99 -9.51
N GLU A 183 -11.00 27.11 -8.99
CA GLU A 183 -10.72 26.31 -7.80
C GLU A 183 -9.66 25.24 -8.05
N LEU A 184 -9.64 24.61 -9.23
CA LEU A 184 -8.59 23.66 -9.59
C LEU A 184 -7.23 24.35 -9.68
N LYS A 185 -7.16 25.58 -10.20
CA LYS A 185 -5.92 26.38 -10.21
C LYS A 185 -5.48 26.73 -8.79
N GLU A 186 -6.42 27.11 -7.93
CA GLU A 186 -6.14 27.38 -6.52
C GLU A 186 -5.56 26.14 -5.81
N VAL A 187 -6.19 24.97 -6.01
CA VAL A 187 -5.68 23.69 -5.50
C VAL A 187 -4.30 23.36 -6.08
N ALA A 188 -4.10 23.54 -7.38
CA ALA A 188 -2.83 23.25 -8.06
C ALA A 188 -1.68 24.13 -7.55
N LEU A 189 -1.96 25.35 -7.08
CA LEU A 189 -0.94 26.28 -6.60
C LEU A 189 -0.67 26.20 -5.10
N ASN A 190 -1.71 25.94 -4.31
CA ASN A 190 -1.67 26.19 -2.85
C ASN A 190 -1.92 24.94 -1.99
N ASP A 191 -2.36 23.80 -2.56
CA ASP A 191 -2.56 22.60 -1.74
C ASP A 191 -1.20 22.07 -1.21
N PRO A 192 -1.06 21.83 0.10
CA PRO A 192 0.21 21.36 0.65
C PRO A 192 0.58 19.95 0.16
N ARG A 193 -0.37 19.18 -0.38
CA ARG A 193 -0.19 17.77 -0.73
C ARG A 193 0.18 17.63 -2.21
N PRO A 194 1.37 17.12 -2.55
CA PRO A 194 1.85 17.10 -3.95
C PRO A 194 0.95 16.29 -4.88
N MET A 195 0.44 15.16 -4.37
CA MET A 195 -0.51 14.33 -5.11
C MET A 195 -1.78 15.08 -5.51
N ILE A 196 -2.29 15.96 -4.64
CA ILE A 196 -3.49 16.74 -4.91
C ILE A 196 -3.18 17.81 -5.95
N ARG A 197 -2.06 18.54 -5.80
CA ARG A 197 -1.60 19.52 -6.80
C ARG A 197 -1.40 18.89 -8.18
N GLY A 198 -0.67 17.78 -8.25
CA GLY A 198 -0.41 17.07 -9.50
C GLY A 198 -1.68 16.54 -10.16
N THR A 199 -2.65 16.04 -9.37
CA THR A 199 -3.95 15.62 -9.91
C THR A 199 -4.75 16.83 -10.42
N ALA A 200 -4.65 17.99 -9.78
CA ALA A 200 -5.29 19.23 -10.23
C ALA A 200 -4.70 19.74 -11.54
N TYR A 201 -3.36 19.76 -11.70
CA TYR A 201 -2.73 20.10 -12.99
C TYR A 201 -3.18 19.15 -14.11
N TRP A 202 -3.24 17.85 -13.82
CA TRP A 202 -3.76 16.87 -14.78
C TRP A 202 -5.21 17.19 -15.16
N ALA A 203 -6.08 17.46 -14.20
CA ALA A 203 -7.49 17.80 -14.46
C ALA A 203 -7.65 19.08 -15.28
N ILE A 204 -6.87 20.13 -14.99
CA ILE A 204 -6.87 21.37 -15.77
C ILE A 204 -6.49 21.09 -17.22
N GLY A 205 -5.47 20.25 -17.46
CA GLY A 205 -5.08 19.82 -18.80
C GLY A 205 -6.18 19.04 -19.52
N GLN A 206 -6.92 18.18 -18.82
CA GLN A 206 -8.05 17.44 -19.41
C GLN A 206 -9.24 18.34 -19.76
N ILE A 207 -9.49 19.39 -18.98
CA ILE A 207 -10.62 20.30 -19.18
C ILE A 207 -10.30 21.33 -20.28
N LEU A 208 -9.15 22.00 -20.21
CA LEU A 208 -8.80 23.11 -21.11
C LEU A 208 -7.99 22.72 -22.35
N GLY A 209 -7.47 21.49 -22.42
CA GLY A 209 -6.59 21.06 -23.51
C GLY A 209 -5.38 21.99 -23.67
N GLU A 210 -5.13 22.46 -24.90
CA GLU A 210 -4.03 23.38 -25.21
C GLU A 210 -4.08 24.69 -24.41
N GLY A 211 -5.28 25.15 -24.01
CA GLY A 211 -5.45 26.34 -23.19
C GLY A 211 -4.82 26.24 -21.79
N ALA A 212 -4.51 25.02 -21.31
CA ALA A 212 -3.81 24.81 -20.05
C ALA A 212 -2.29 25.03 -20.15
N GLN A 213 -1.70 24.96 -21.36
CA GLN A 213 -0.26 24.81 -21.53
C GLN A 213 0.53 25.96 -20.88
N SER A 214 0.15 27.22 -21.14
CA SER A 214 0.81 28.38 -20.55
C SER A 214 0.79 28.36 -19.01
N PHE A 215 -0.30 27.89 -18.41
CA PHE A 215 -0.42 27.78 -16.96
C PHE A 215 0.43 26.64 -16.41
N ILE A 216 0.44 25.48 -17.06
CA ILE A 216 1.24 24.32 -16.64
C ILE A 216 2.74 24.63 -16.76
N ASP A 217 3.18 25.13 -17.92
CA ASP A 217 4.60 25.40 -18.19
C ASP A 217 5.17 26.44 -17.22
N LYS A 218 4.41 27.52 -16.95
CA LYS A 218 4.81 28.57 -15.99
C LYS A 218 5.06 28.01 -14.58
N ASN A 219 4.32 26.98 -14.18
CA ASN A 219 4.40 26.41 -12.84
C ASN A 219 5.21 25.10 -12.79
N TYR A 220 5.60 24.54 -13.94
CA TYR A 220 6.29 23.26 -14.02
C TYR A 220 7.62 23.27 -13.27
N GLU A 221 8.46 24.28 -13.45
CA GLU A 221 9.76 24.35 -12.75
C GLU A 221 9.59 24.58 -11.25
N LYS A 222 8.55 25.30 -10.83
CA LYS A 222 8.19 25.44 -9.42
C LYS A 222 7.80 24.08 -8.86
N GLU A 223 6.89 23.34 -9.50
CA GLU A 223 6.51 22.00 -9.03
C GLU A 223 7.63 20.96 -9.16
N ARG A 224 8.52 21.09 -10.14
CA ARG A 224 9.67 20.20 -10.32
C ARG A 224 10.73 20.45 -9.26
N SER A 225 10.96 21.71 -8.90
CA SER A 225 11.81 22.09 -7.76
C SER A 225 11.14 21.77 -6.43
N THR A 226 9.81 21.87 -6.31
CA THR A 226 9.04 21.36 -5.15
C THR A 226 8.95 19.85 -5.15
N SER A 227 9.08 19.12 -6.27
CA SER A 227 9.13 17.65 -6.33
C SER A 227 10.53 17.11 -6.08
N ARG A 228 11.56 17.85 -6.50
CA ARG A 228 12.97 17.64 -6.11
C ARG A 228 13.19 18.03 -4.66
N ASN A 229 12.54 19.12 -4.23
CA ASN A 229 12.45 19.52 -2.84
C ASN A 229 11.41 18.73 -2.09
N ASP A 230 10.47 17.95 -2.63
CA ASP A 230 9.57 17.04 -1.89
C ASP A 230 10.20 15.66 -1.83
N LYS A 231 11.05 15.33 -2.81
CA LYS A 231 12.08 14.31 -2.62
C LYS A 231 13.01 14.76 -1.48
N ARG A 232 13.49 16.02 -1.45
CA ARG A 232 14.35 16.54 -0.35
C ARG A 232 13.63 17.02 0.93
N LEU A 233 12.32 17.31 0.93
CA LEU A 233 11.47 17.80 2.05
C LEU A 233 10.66 16.64 2.60
N GLY A 234 10.32 15.67 1.76
CA GLY A 234 10.11 14.29 2.21
C GLY A 234 11.39 13.66 2.77
N ASP A 235 12.57 14.26 2.53
CA ASP A 235 13.82 13.97 3.25
C ASP A 235 14.06 14.89 4.48
N GLU A 236 13.38 16.04 4.63
CA GLU A 236 13.48 16.88 5.85
C GLU A 236 12.43 16.50 6.91
N GLU A 237 11.30 15.94 6.49
CA GLU A 237 10.41 15.12 7.32
C GLU A 237 10.52 13.62 6.97
N ARG A 238 11.67 13.18 6.44
CA ARG A 238 12.03 11.77 6.53
C ARG A 238 11.96 11.47 8.03
N ILE A 239 11.15 10.49 8.39
CA ILE A 239 11.46 9.65 9.53
C ILE A 239 12.96 9.41 9.41
N LYS A 240 13.77 9.99 10.30
CA LYS A 240 15.21 9.78 10.24
C LYS A 240 15.38 8.29 10.44
N MET A 241 15.57 7.58 9.34
CA MET A 241 15.59 6.13 9.30
C MET A 241 16.99 5.75 9.75
N THR A 242 17.14 5.64 11.06
CA THR A 242 18.43 5.39 11.71
C THR A 242 18.94 4.00 11.41
N ASN A 243 18.11 3.06 10.94
CA ASN A 243 18.53 1.67 10.76
C ASN A 243 18.58 1.30 9.28
N HIS A 244 19.72 0.74 8.88
CA HIS A 244 20.04 0.31 7.52
C HIS A 244 20.50 -1.16 7.53
N ILE A 245 19.98 -1.98 6.61
CA ILE A 245 20.49 -3.32 6.32
C ILE A 245 21.33 -3.25 5.05
N VAL A 246 22.53 -3.80 5.07
CA VAL A 246 23.45 -3.82 3.92
C VAL A 246 23.78 -5.26 3.56
N LEU A 247 23.42 -5.68 2.35
CA LEU A 247 23.74 -7.02 1.85
C LEU A 247 24.88 -6.93 0.83
N PHE A 248 26.03 -7.51 1.17
CA PHE A 248 27.18 -7.61 0.28
C PHE A 248 27.04 -8.82 -0.64
N GLN A 249 26.83 -8.57 -1.94
CA GLN A 249 26.78 -9.59 -3.00
C GLN A 249 25.89 -10.80 -2.65
N PRO A 250 24.61 -10.58 -2.28
CA PRO A 250 23.74 -11.65 -1.83
C PRO A 250 23.50 -12.68 -2.93
N GLU A 251 23.52 -13.96 -2.56
CA GLU A 251 23.40 -15.07 -3.52
C GLU A 251 22.04 -15.73 -3.53
N ILE A 252 21.32 -15.71 -2.40
CA ILE A 252 20.09 -16.47 -2.23
C ILE A 252 18.86 -15.53 -2.31
N PRO A 253 18.11 -15.52 -3.43
CA PRO A 253 17.00 -14.58 -3.61
C PRO A 253 15.91 -14.68 -2.52
N ALA A 254 15.69 -15.88 -1.97
CA ALA A 254 14.72 -16.08 -0.89
C ALA A 254 15.09 -15.32 0.40
N ASN A 255 16.39 -15.26 0.75
CA ASN A 255 16.84 -14.51 1.92
C ASN A 255 16.63 -13.01 1.69
N THR A 256 17.06 -12.50 0.53
CA THR A 256 16.88 -11.06 0.20
C THR A 256 15.40 -10.67 0.15
N GLY A 257 14.53 -11.53 -0.40
CA GLY A 257 13.09 -11.29 -0.40
C GLY A 257 12.49 -11.19 1.01
N ASN A 258 12.86 -12.11 1.91
CA ASN A 258 12.41 -12.07 3.30
C ASN A 258 12.96 -10.85 4.06
N ILE A 259 14.21 -10.46 3.82
CA ILE A 259 14.82 -9.25 4.39
C ILE A 259 14.11 -7.99 3.90
N ALA A 260 13.80 -7.92 2.60
CA ALA A 260 13.04 -6.82 2.02
C ALA A 260 11.65 -6.69 2.68
N ARG A 261 11.02 -7.81 3.06
CA ARG A 261 9.77 -7.78 3.84
C ARG A 261 9.96 -7.16 5.22
N THR A 262 11.03 -7.54 5.93
CA THR A 262 11.39 -6.91 7.21
C THR A 262 11.56 -5.41 7.01
N CYS A 263 12.35 -4.98 6.02
CA CYS A 263 12.58 -3.58 5.71
C CYS A 263 11.28 -2.80 5.43
N ALA A 264 10.35 -3.37 4.67
CA ALA A 264 9.03 -2.76 4.45
C ALA A 264 8.22 -2.61 5.75
N GLY A 265 8.28 -3.62 6.64
CA GLY A 265 7.54 -3.63 7.91
C GLY A 265 8.15 -2.74 8.99
N THR A 266 9.46 -2.48 8.92
CA THR A 266 10.23 -1.74 9.93
C THR A 266 10.69 -0.36 9.45
N LEU A 267 10.30 0.02 8.23
CA LEU A 267 10.74 1.21 7.51
C LEU A 267 12.26 1.28 7.24
N THR A 268 13.02 0.23 7.61
CA THR A 268 14.48 0.12 7.49
C THR A 268 14.94 0.26 6.04
N HIS A 269 16.01 1.02 5.81
CA HIS A 269 16.61 1.17 4.47
C HIS A 269 17.39 -0.09 4.10
N LEU A 270 17.19 -0.62 2.89
CA LEU A 270 17.94 -1.77 2.37
C LEU A 270 19.00 -1.33 1.35
N HIS A 271 20.25 -1.72 1.56
CA HIS A 271 21.35 -1.52 0.62
C HIS A 271 21.77 -2.85 0.00
N LEU A 272 21.90 -2.89 -1.32
CA LEU A 272 22.32 -4.07 -2.07
C LEU A 272 23.61 -3.76 -2.84
N ILE A 273 24.71 -4.42 -2.47
CA ILE A 273 26.01 -4.23 -3.12
C ILE A 273 26.20 -5.31 -4.19
N LYS A 274 26.51 -4.89 -5.42
CA LYS A 274 26.67 -5.75 -6.59
C LYS A 274 28.02 -6.51 -6.63
N PRO A 275 28.12 -7.57 -7.48
CA PRO A 275 27.03 -8.18 -8.24
C PRO A 275 26.10 -9.02 -7.36
N LEU A 276 24.81 -9.00 -7.68
CA LEU A 276 23.81 -9.87 -7.04
C LEU A 276 23.86 -11.25 -7.69
N GLY A 277 23.76 -12.33 -6.90
CA GLY A 277 23.73 -13.70 -7.42
C GLY A 277 22.41 -14.10 -8.10
N PHE A 278 21.47 -13.16 -8.21
CA PHE A 278 20.14 -13.36 -8.79
C PHE A 278 19.65 -12.08 -9.49
N SER A 279 18.69 -12.22 -10.39
CA SER A 279 18.01 -11.07 -11.00
C SER A 279 16.93 -10.54 -10.06
N THR A 280 16.93 -9.22 -9.83
CA THR A 280 15.87 -8.54 -9.08
C THR A 280 14.55 -8.44 -9.85
N GLU A 281 14.56 -8.76 -11.15
CA GLU A 281 13.38 -8.79 -12.03
C GLU A 281 12.74 -10.20 -12.13
N ASP A 282 13.39 -11.22 -11.56
CA ASP A 282 13.03 -12.63 -11.72
C ASP A 282 11.67 -12.98 -11.06
N LYS A 283 10.94 -13.91 -11.69
CA LYS A 283 9.70 -14.50 -11.21
C LYS A 283 9.84 -15.16 -9.83
N MET A 284 11.04 -15.55 -9.42
CA MET A 284 11.30 -16.11 -8.09
C MET A 284 11.13 -15.08 -6.95
N LEU A 285 11.51 -13.82 -7.16
CA LEU A 285 11.21 -12.74 -6.22
C LEU A 285 9.70 -12.46 -6.21
N LYS A 286 9.04 -12.48 -7.38
CA LYS A 286 7.57 -12.33 -7.49
C LYS A 286 6.79 -13.45 -6.78
N ARG A 287 7.33 -14.68 -6.69
CA ARG A 287 6.72 -15.82 -5.99
C ARG A 287 6.80 -15.74 -4.46
N ALA A 288 7.68 -14.90 -3.90
CA ALA A 288 7.77 -14.65 -2.45
C ALA A 288 6.71 -13.65 -1.92
N GLY A 289 5.68 -13.34 -2.73
CA GLY A 289 4.54 -12.49 -2.36
C GLY A 289 4.90 -11.01 -2.28
N LEU A 290 5.60 -10.48 -3.29
CA LEU A 290 6.08 -9.09 -3.33
C LEU A 290 4.97 -8.08 -3.70
N ASP A 291 4.06 -7.84 -2.77
CA ASP A 291 3.18 -6.65 -2.80
C ASP A 291 3.89 -5.43 -2.18
N TYR A 292 5.09 -5.64 -1.62
CA TYR A 292 5.80 -4.65 -0.78
C TYR A 292 7.15 -4.20 -1.33
N TRP A 293 7.69 -4.79 -2.41
CA TRP A 293 9.01 -4.40 -2.94
C TRP A 293 9.07 -2.93 -3.33
N GLU A 294 7.97 -2.38 -3.86
CA GLU A 294 7.81 -0.95 -4.16
C GLU A 294 7.75 -0.06 -2.90
N HIS A 295 7.53 -0.65 -1.73
CA HIS A 295 7.51 0.03 -0.44
C HIS A 295 8.84 -0.08 0.30
N VAL A 296 9.79 -0.88 -0.20
CA VAL A 296 11.13 -0.96 0.38
C VAL A 296 11.96 0.20 -0.16
N ASN A 297 12.55 0.95 0.76
CA ASN A 297 13.54 1.94 0.42
C ASN A 297 14.88 1.23 0.11
N ILE A 298 15.21 1.06 -1.18
CA ILE A 298 16.37 0.30 -1.64
C ILE A 298 17.39 1.23 -2.32
N THR A 299 18.67 1.10 -1.94
CA THR A 299 19.80 1.68 -2.69
C THR A 299 20.69 0.55 -3.21
N TYR A 300 21.09 0.66 -4.48
CA TYR A 300 22.06 -0.24 -5.10
C TYR A 300 23.44 0.42 -5.15
N HIS A 301 24.48 -0.33 -4.84
CA HIS A 301 25.88 0.08 -4.94
C HIS A 301 26.62 -0.86 -5.90
N GLU A 302 27.46 -0.33 -6.77
CA GLU A 302 28.26 -1.13 -7.71
C GLU A 302 29.39 -1.88 -7.01
N SER A 303 29.90 -1.35 -5.89
CA SER A 303 30.99 -1.93 -5.11
C SER A 303 30.85 -1.65 -3.61
N ILE A 304 31.62 -2.38 -2.77
CA ILE A 304 31.62 -2.15 -1.32
C ILE A 304 32.38 -0.87 -0.97
N GLU A 305 33.37 -0.50 -1.79
CA GLU A 305 34.10 0.76 -1.70
C GLU A 305 33.15 1.94 -1.93
N GLU A 306 32.34 1.90 -3.00
CA GLU A 306 31.32 2.94 -3.26
C GLU A 306 30.29 3.05 -2.12
N PHE A 307 29.90 1.93 -1.51
CA PHE A 307 29.01 1.95 -0.34
C PHE A 307 29.62 2.76 0.81
N PHE A 308 30.90 2.56 1.14
CA PHE A 308 31.56 3.30 2.22
C PHE A 308 31.87 4.75 1.84
N GLU A 309 32.12 5.06 0.57
CA GLU A 309 32.33 6.43 0.09
C GLU A 309 31.03 7.27 0.07
N SER A 310 29.89 6.62 -0.15
CA SER A 310 28.59 7.28 -0.31
C SER A 310 27.71 7.33 0.95
N THR A 311 28.17 6.74 2.05
CA THR A 311 27.44 6.68 3.32
C THR A 311 28.28 7.21 4.48
N GLU A 312 27.61 7.69 5.53
CA GLU A 312 28.25 8.11 6.78
C GLU A 312 27.41 7.61 7.96
N GLY A 313 28.03 6.98 8.95
CA GLY A 313 27.35 6.46 10.13
C GLY A 313 28.17 5.44 10.91
N LYS A 314 27.46 4.62 11.69
CA LYS A 314 28.03 3.51 12.47
C LYS A 314 27.86 2.21 11.72
N TYR A 315 28.96 1.53 11.45
CA TYR A 315 28.98 0.27 10.71
C TYR A 315 29.17 -0.91 11.65
N TYR A 316 28.28 -1.89 11.57
CA TYR A 316 28.30 -3.09 12.39
C TYR A 316 28.36 -4.32 11.49
N LEU A 317 29.43 -5.09 11.64
CA LEU A 317 29.60 -6.31 10.86
C LEU A 317 28.94 -7.49 11.53
N LEU A 318 28.16 -8.26 10.78
CA LEU A 318 27.58 -9.48 11.31
C LEU A 318 28.41 -10.69 10.97
N THR A 319 28.94 -11.33 12.01
CA THR A 319 29.80 -12.49 11.85
C THR A 319 29.74 -13.40 13.06
N LYS A 320 29.77 -14.71 12.82
CA LYS A 320 29.88 -15.71 13.90
C LYS A 320 31.16 -15.57 14.73
N PHE A 321 32.16 -14.87 14.20
CA PHE A 321 33.44 -14.61 14.85
C PHE A 321 33.44 -13.29 15.65
N GLY A 322 32.32 -12.57 15.69
CA GLY A 322 32.20 -11.34 16.47
C GLY A 322 32.45 -11.62 17.94
N GLN A 323 33.18 -10.74 18.62
CA GLN A 323 33.52 -10.93 20.03
C GLN A 323 32.42 -10.41 20.96
N GLN A 324 31.59 -9.48 20.47
CA GLN A 324 30.56 -8.81 21.25
C GLN A 324 29.16 -9.25 20.84
N ILE A 325 28.26 -9.39 21.82
CA ILE A 325 26.89 -9.84 21.59
C ILE A 325 26.07 -8.67 21.05
N TYR A 326 25.21 -8.93 20.07
CA TYR A 326 24.42 -7.88 19.42
C TYR A 326 23.59 -7.01 20.38
N SER A 327 23.10 -7.58 21.48
CA SER A 327 22.29 -6.89 22.48
C SER A 327 23.10 -6.01 23.44
N ASP A 328 24.43 -6.10 23.43
CA ASP A 328 25.29 -5.31 24.31
C ASP A 328 25.60 -3.92 23.72
N PHE A 329 25.26 -3.69 22.45
CA PHE A 329 25.46 -2.42 21.78
C PHE A 329 24.30 -1.46 22.00
N ASP A 330 24.64 -0.18 22.09
CA ASP A 330 23.68 0.92 22.21
C ASP A 330 23.33 1.49 20.82
N PHE A 331 22.08 1.25 20.43
CA PHE A 331 21.43 1.73 19.22
C PHE A 331 20.40 2.83 19.51
N SER A 332 20.34 3.36 20.73
CA SER A 332 19.29 4.28 21.18
C SER A 332 19.37 5.68 20.55
N ASN A 333 20.53 6.08 20.02
CA ASN A 333 20.73 7.42 19.46
C ASN A 333 20.07 7.55 18.07
N THR A 334 18.85 8.07 18.04
CA THR A 334 18.08 8.30 16.81
C THR A 334 18.62 9.42 15.90
N LYS A 335 19.76 10.02 16.22
CA LYS A 335 20.45 11.00 15.38
C LYS A 335 21.62 10.41 14.59
N GLU A 336 21.91 9.12 14.73
CA GLU A 336 22.94 8.43 13.96
C GLU A 336 22.34 7.36 13.06
N ASP A 337 23.00 7.10 11.93
CA ASP A 337 22.64 6.00 11.05
C ASP A 337 23.47 4.77 11.42
N TYR A 338 22.79 3.64 11.60
CA TYR A 338 23.30 2.34 11.98
C TYR A 338 23.20 1.39 10.78
N TYR A 339 24.35 1.02 10.23
CA TYR A 339 24.47 0.12 9.09
C TYR A 339 24.84 -1.28 9.57
N PHE A 340 23.87 -2.20 9.49
CA PHE A 340 24.06 -3.61 9.78
C PHE A 340 24.50 -4.34 8.50
N ILE A 341 25.77 -4.71 8.42
CA ILE A 341 26.40 -5.25 7.22
C ILE A 341 26.48 -6.76 7.28
N PHE A 342 25.87 -7.40 6.28
CA PHE A 342 25.84 -8.83 6.09
C PHE A 342 26.69 -9.22 4.90
N GLY A 343 27.59 -10.17 5.12
CA GLY A 343 28.41 -10.73 4.05
C GLY A 343 27.64 -11.69 3.15
N LYS A 344 28.28 -12.01 2.04
CA LYS A 344 27.86 -13.05 1.11
C LYS A 344 27.71 -14.39 1.82
N GLU A 345 26.67 -15.17 1.53
CA GLU A 345 26.37 -16.39 2.29
C GLU A 345 27.50 -17.43 2.26
N THR A 346 28.23 -17.55 1.15
CA THR A 346 29.34 -18.51 1.02
C THR A 346 30.64 -18.04 1.64
N THR A 347 31.02 -16.78 1.40
CA THR A 347 32.40 -16.28 1.66
C THR A 347 32.45 -15.17 2.70
N GLY A 348 31.31 -14.63 3.11
CA GLY A 348 31.23 -13.48 3.99
C GLY A 348 31.69 -12.18 3.30
N LEU A 349 32.19 -11.24 4.11
CA LEU A 349 32.75 -9.97 3.66
C LEU A 349 34.23 -10.11 3.23
N PRO A 350 34.79 -9.14 2.48
CA PRO A 350 36.22 -9.05 2.24
C PRO A 350 37.03 -8.94 3.55
N ASP A 351 38.24 -9.49 3.59
CA ASP A 351 39.03 -9.56 4.83
C ASP A 351 39.43 -8.18 5.35
N TRP A 352 39.76 -7.24 4.45
CA TRP A 352 40.06 -5.87 4.84
C TRP A 352 38.89 -5.18 5.57
N VAL A 353 37.64 -5.49 5.19
CA VAL A 353 36.45 -4.96 5.89
C VAL A 353 36.36 -5.56 7.30
N LYS A 354 36.59 -6.87 7.43
CA LYS A 354 36.59 -7.56 8.72
C LYS A 354 37.66 -7.02 9.67
N GLU A 355 38.83 -6.69 9.13
CA GLU A 355 39.95 -6.12 9.89
C GLU A 355 39.63 -4.69 10.38
N ILE A 356 39.13 -3.82 9.49
CA ILE A 356 38.83 -2.42 9.84
C ILE A 356 37.70 -2.32 10.87
N TYR A 357 36.66 -3.15 10.76
CA TYR A 357 35.48 -3.08 11.62
C TYR A 357 35.40 -4.27 12.60
N ALA A 358 36.55 -4.82 13.00
CA ALA A 358 36.62 -5.92 13.97
C ALA A 358 35.99 -5.54 15.32
N ASP A 359 36.18 -4.29 15.77
CA ASP A 359 35.69 -3.79 17.06
C ASP A 359 34.17 -3.60 17.10
N THR A 360 33.53 -3.44 15.93
CA THR A 360 32.07 -3.31 15.79
C THR A 360 31.44 -4.59 15.20
N ALA A 361 32.16 -5.71 15.25
CA ALA A 361 31.68 -7.00 14.79
C ALA A 361 30.73 -7.65 15.82
N LEU A 362 29.46 -7.78 15.43
CA LEU A 362 28.37 -8.35 16.21
C LEU A 362 28.28 -9.86 16.01
N ARG A 363 28.00 -10.59 17.11
CA ARG A 363 27.51 -11.98 17.05
C ARG A 363 26.12 -12.12 17.68
N ILE A 364 25.33 -13.03 17.12
CA ILE A 364 24.11 -13.54 17.77
C ILE A 364 24.48 -14.84 18.52
N PRO A 365 24.23 -14.94 19.84
CA PRO A 365 24.48 -16.16 20.59
C PRO A 365 23.69 -17.34 20.01
N MET A 366 24.36 -18.48 19.85
CA MET A 366 23.76 -19.71 19.32
C MET A 366 24.45 -20.94 19.92
N SER A 367 23.74 -22.08 19.95
CA SER A 367 24.34 -23.36 20.32
C SER A 367 25.29 -23.87 19.23
N ASP A 368 26.20 -24.76 19.60
CA ASP A 368 27.11 -25.48 18.70
C ASP A 368 26.43 -26.46 17.71
N LYS A 369 25.12 -26.72 17.87
CA LYS A 369 24.35 -27.65 17.02
C LYS A 369 24.08 -27.16 15.60
N ILE A 370 24.22 -25.86 15.34
CA ILE A 370 23.99 -25.25 14.03
C ILE A 370 25.19 -24.40 13.63
N ARG A 371 25.45 -24.29 12.32
CA ARG A 371 26.57 -23.50 11.80
C ARG A 371 26.31 -22.00 11.84
N SER A 372 25.05 -21.61 11.61
CA SER A 372 24.57 -20.23 11.62
C SER A 372 23.04 -20.24 11.61
N LEU A 373 22.44 -19.13 12.04
CA LEU A 373 21.01 -18.86 11.83
C LEU A 373 20.74 -18.53 10.36
N ASN A 374 19.46 -18.59 9.97
CA ASN A 374 19.03 -18.08 8.67
C ASN A 374 19.27 -16.55 8.60
N LEU A 375 19.82 -16.08 7.48
CA LEU A 375 20.20 -14.69 7.27
C LEU A 375 19.04 -13.70 7.50
N SER A 376 17.85 -14.02 6.99
CA SER A 376 16.68 -13.14 7.13
C SER A 376 16.17 -13.07 8.57
N ASN A 377 16.23 -14.16 9.31
CA ASN A 377 15.90 -14.17 10.74
C ASN A 377 16.91 -13.35 11.55
N THR A 378 18.19 -13.48 11.23
CA THR A 378 19.27 -12.68 11.85
C THR A 378 19.06 -11.19 11.60
N ALA A 379 18.72 -10.79 10.37
CA ALA A 379 18.42 -9.40 10.05
C ALA A 379 17.22 -8.85 10.82
N ALA A 380 16.13 -9.64 10.90
CA ALA A 380 14.95 -9.25 11.68
C ALA A 380 15.26 -9.07 13.17
N LEU A 381 15.99 -10.00 13.78
CA LEU A 381 16.36 -9.93 15.20
C LEU A 381 17.10 -8.63 15.54
N LEU A 382 18.07 -8.24 14.71
CA LEU A 382 18.84 -7.02 14.95
C LEU A 382 18.03 -5.75 14.78
N ILE A 383 17.26 -5.67 13.72
CA ILE A 383 16.44 -4.48 13.46
C ILE A 383 15.42 -4.28 14.56
N TYR A 384 14.77 -5.35 15.03
CA TYR A 384 13.84 -5.25 16.14
C TYR A 384 14.54 -4.94 17.48
N GLU A 385 15.78 -5.37 17.70
CA GLU A 385 16.55 -4.94 18.87
C GLU A 385 16.91 -3.44 18.81
N ALA A 386 17.42 -2.96 17.68
CA ALA A 386 17.71 -1.53 17.51
C ALA A 386 16.44 -0.68 17.67
N LEU A 387 15.33 -1.08 17.02
CA LEU A 387 14.05 -0.40 17.15
C LEU A 387 13.50 -0.42 18.57
N LYS A 388 13.68 -1.52 19.30
CA LYS A 388 13.29 -1.61 20.71
C LYS A 388 14.03 -0.57 21.56
N GLN A 389 15.34 -0.42 21.36
CA GLN A 389 16.14 0.61 22.05
C GLN A 389 15.74 2.04 21.64
N GLN A 390 15.23 2.20 20.42
CA GLN A 390 14.76 3.49 19.87
C GLN A 390 13.29 3.79 20.17
N GLY A 391 12.56 2.88 20.82
CA GLY A 391 11.14 3.06 21.17
C GLY A 391 10.14 2.84 20.02
N PHE A 392 10.49 1.99 19.05
CA PHE A 392 9.65 1.63 17.88
C PHE A 392 9.04 2.83 17.14
N PRO A 393 9.86 3.82 16.75
CA PRO A 393 9.33 5.06 16.16
C PRO A 393 8.53 4.75 14.89
N ASN A 394 7.30 5.26 14.83
CA ASN A 394 6.39 5.15 13.69
C ASN A 394 5.94 3.73 13.32
N LEU A 395 6.08 2.77 14.25
CA LEU A 395 5.47 1.44 14.16
C LEU A 395 4.23 1.39 15.07
N PHE A 396 3.18 0.69 14.62
CA PHE A 396 1.84 0.70 15.23
C PHE A 396 1.58 -0.47 16.17
#